data_AF-A0AA89AXA7-F1
#
_entry.id   AF-A0AA89AXA7-F1
#
_cell.length_a   1.000
_cell.length_b   1.000
_cell.length_c   1.000
_cell.angle_alpha   90.00
_cell.angle_beta   90.00
_cell.angle_gamma   90.00
#
_symmetry.space_group_name_H-M   'P 1'
#
loop_
_entity.id
_entity.type
_entity.pdbx_description
1 polymer ?
#
loop_
_entity_poly.entity_id
_entity_poly.type
_entity_poly.pdbx_seq_one_letter_code
_entity_poly.pdbx_strand_id
1 'polypeptide(L)'
;DALNVWKSQLVDPNNVLQSWDPTLVNPCTWFHITCNSQNSVVRVDLGNAGLSGPLVPELGMLAHLEYLELSRNNLSGPIPSEIGNLTTLFSLDLDHNQLTGSVPPTLGNLKLLRFLRLNDNQLNGKVPIQLFQLIYWGNLQI
;
A
#
# COMPACT_ATOMS: atom_id res chain seq x y z
N ASP A 1 11.17 -10.76 -3.60
CA ASP A 1 11.41 -10.04 -2.35
C ASP A 1 10.90 -8.60 -2.48
N ALA A 2 9.56 -8.46 -2.47
CA ALA A 2 8.87 -7.23 -2.87
C ALA A 2 9.20 -6.03 -1.98
N LEU A 3 9.30 -6.25 -0.68
CA LEU A 3 9.56 -5.20 0.30
C LEU A 3 10.98 -4.65 0.18
N ASN A 4 11.98 -5.47 -0.17
CA ASN A 4 13.33 -4.99 -0.38
C ASN A 4 13.51 -4.24 -1.70
N VAL A 5 12.81 -4.65 -2.76
CA VAL A 5 12.71 -3.86 -3.99
C VAL A 5 12.12 -2.50 -3.66
N TRP A 6 11.01 -2.45 -2.93
CA TRP A 6 10.38 -1.19 -2.56
C TRP A 6 11.29 -0.32 -1.70
N LYS A 7 11.90 -0.87 -0.64
CA LYS A 7 12.86 -0.17 0.22
C LYS A 7 13.99 0.48 -0.58
N SER A 8 14.50 -0.18 -1.62
CA SER A 8 15.57 0.37 -2.46
C SER A 8 15.17 1.62 -3.27
N GLN A 9 13.87 1.85 -3.46
CA GLN A 9 13.33 3.00 -4.19
C GLN A 9 12.91 4.15 -3.27
N LEU A 10 12.90 3.92 -1.95
CA LEU A 10 12.46 4.90 -0.97
C LEU A 10 13.61 5.73 -0.43
N VAL A 11 13.31 6.98 -0.12
CA VAL A 11 14.12 7.81 0.77
C VAL A 11 13.49 7.74 2.16
N ASP A 12 14.29 7.32 3.13
CA ASP A 12 13.89 7.13 4.53
C ASP A 12 14.71 8.04 5.45
N PRO A 13 14.30 9.31 5.62
CA PRO A 13 15.06 10.28 6.40
C PRO A 13 15.03 9.97 7.91
N ASN A 14 14.04 9.20 8.38
CA ASN A 14 13.82 8.90 9.79
C ASN A 14 14.35 7.51 10.18
N ASN A 15 14.94 6.76 9.24
CA ASN A 15 15.43 5.39 9.43
C ASN A 15 14.36 4.41 9.92
N VAL A 16 13.09 4.62 9.56
CA VAL A 16 11.98 3.75 9.96
C VAL A 16 12.09 2.33 9.38
N LEU A 17 12.78 2.19 8.23
CA LEU A 17 13.03 0.92 7.55
C LEU A 17 14.37 0.30 7.95
N GLN A 18 15.06 0.83 8.96
CA GLN A 18 16.40 0.35 9.35
C GLN A 18 16.41 -1.14 9.68
N SER A 19 15.35 -1.66 10.32
CA SER A 19 15.24 -3.08 10.68
C SER A 19 14.97 -4.01 9.49
N TRP A 20 14.66 -3.47 8.31
CA TRP A 20 14.32 -4.26 7.13
C TRP A 20 15.59 -4.85 6.53
N ASP A 21 15.96 -6.02 7.00
CA ASP A 21 17.19 -6.71 6.61
C ASP A 21 16.88 -7.89 5.67
N PRO A 22 17.26 -7.81 4.37
CA PRO A 22 17.05 -8.87 3.38
C PRO A 22 17.77 -10.19 3.72
N THR A 23 18.76 -10.16 4.62
CA THR A 23 19.53 -11.35 4.98
C THR A 23 18.81 -12.24 6.00
N LEU A 24 17.76 -11.73 6.63
CA LEU A 24 16.94 -12.49 7.57
C LEU A 24 15.99 -13.44 6.85
N VAL A 25 15.64 -14.53 7.53
CA VAL A 25 14.84 -15.64 6.98
C VAL A 25 13.47 -15.18 6.47
N ASN A 26 12.85 -14.20 7.12
CA ASN A 26 11.59 -13.62 6.70
C ASN A 26 11.43 -12.19 7.24
N PRO A 27 10.53 -11.38 6.66
CA PRO A 27 10.30 -10.00 7.08
C PRO A 27 9.52 -9.86 8.39
N CYS A 28 9.11 -10.95 9.05
CA CYS A 28 8.19 -10.90 10.20
C CYS A 28 8.84 -10.38 11.49
N THR A 29 10.16 -10.25 11.51
CA THR A 29 10.90 -9.60 12.60
C THR A 29 11.14 -8.12 12.35
N TRP A 30 10.82 -7.61 11.17
CA TRP A 30 11.01 -6.21 10.84
C TRP A 30 9.97 -5.34 11.54
N PHE A 31 10.38 -4.18 12.02
CA PHE A 31 9.44 -3.17 12.48
C PHE A 31 8.47 -2.79 11.37
N HIS A 32 7.26 -2.41 11.78
CA HIS A 32 6.17 -2.01 10.88
C HIS A 32 5.60 -3.16 10.02
N ILE A 33 6.06 -4.39 10.23
CA ILE A 33 5.54 -5.60 9.57
C ILE A 33 4.84 -6.49 10.59
N THR A 34 3.66 -6.98 10.24
CA THR A 34 2.99 -8.08 10.96
C THR A 34 2.80 -9.25 10.02
N CYS A 35 3.08 -10.46 10.51
CA CYS A 35 2.83 -11.70 9.79
C CYS A 35 1.77 -12.57 10.47
N ASN A 36 1.17 -13.47 9.69
CA ASN A 36 0.34 -14.54 10.21
C ASN A 36 1.18 -15.73 10.74
N SER A 37 0.51 -16.78 11.21
CA SER A 37 1.14 -18.01 11.74
C SER A 37 1.95 -18.81 10.70
N GLN A 38 1.80 -18.49 9.42
CA GLN A 38 2.55 -19.09 8.30
C GLN A 38 3.74 -18.24 7.86
N ASN A 39 4.09 -17.18 8.61
CA ASN A 39 5.14 -16.20 8.29
C ASN A 39 4.88 -15.40 6.99
N SER A 40 3.62 -15.29 6.55
CA SER A 40 3.24 -14.41 5.45
C SER A 40 2.90 -13.03 5.98
N VAL A 41 3.37 -11.98 5.31
CA VAL A 41 3.06 -10.58 5.65
C VAL A 41 1.58 -10.31 5.46
N VAL A 42 0.92 -9.85 6.52
CA VAL A 42 -0.52 -9.49 6.52
C VAL A 42 -0.76 -8.01 6.78
N ARG A 43 0.20 -7.29 7.37
CA ARG A 43 0.11 -5.84 7.58
C ARG A 43 1.47 -5.18 7.38
N VAL A 44 1.45 -4.05 6.68
CA VAL A 44 2.54 -3.06 6.61
C VAL A 44 1.99 -1.76 7.16
N ASP A 45 2.62 -1.20 8.20
CA ASP A 45 2.16 -0.01 8.91
C ASP A 45 3.26 1.06 8.98
N LEU A 46 3.28 1.93 7.96
CA LEU A 46 4.27 2.99 7.77
C LEU A 46 3.59 4.37 7.73
N GLY A 47 2.45 4.53 8.42
CA GLY A 47 1.78 5.81 8.53
C GLY A 47 2.66 6.87 9.20
N ASN A 48 2.71 8.08 8.65
CA ASN A 48 3.50 9.19 9.20
C ASN A 48 5.00 8.86 9.40
N ALA A 49 5.58 8.11 8.48
CA ALA A 49 6.99 7.69 8.54
C ALA A 49 7.96 8.70 7.90
N GLY A 50 7.45 9.69 7.16
CA GLY A 50 8.26 10.68 6.44
C GLY A 50 8.93 10.13 5.17
N LEU A 51 8.47 8.97 4.69
CA LEU A 51 9.01 8.30 3.51
C LEU A 51 8.69 9.09 2.24
N SER A 52 9.63 9.09 1.29
CA SER A 52 9.37 9.59 -0.07
C SER A 52 9.90 8.62 -1.13
N GLY A 53 9.46 8.81 -2.37
CA GLY A 53 9.71 7.87 -3.47
C GLY A 53 8.43 7.20 -3.97
N PRO A 54 8.52 6.29 -4.95
CA PRO A 54 7.35 5.68 -5.57
C PRO A 54 6.83 4.45 -4.82
N LEU A 55 5.57 4.11 -5.07
CA LEU A 55 5.08 2.74 -4.91
C LEU A 55 5.59 1.90 -6.08
N VAL A 56 5.91 0.63 -5.83
CA VAL A 56 6.44 -0.28 -6.86
C VAL A 56 5.45 -1.43 -7.17
N PRO A 57 5.40 -1.91 -8.43
CA PRO A 57 4.52 -3.03 -8.83
C PRO A 57 4.68 -4.29 -7.98
N GLU A 58 5.89 -4.57 -7.49
CA GLU A 58 6.22 -5.75 -6.70
C GLU A 58 5.43 -5.83 -5.40
N LEU A 59 4.92 -4.71 -4.87
CA LEU A 59 4.01 -4.72 -3.72
C LEU A 59 2.78 -5.59 -3.96
N GLY A 60 2.33 -5.73 -5.21
CA GLY A 60 1.25 -6.62 -5.61
C GLY A 60 1.54 -8.13 -5.43
N MET A 61 2.78 -8.50 -5.09
CA MET A 61 3.18 -9.89 -4.82
C MET A 61 2.88 -10.33 -3.38
N LEU A 62 2.48 -9.41 -2.48
CA LEU A 62 2.17 -9.70 -1.09
C LEU A 62 0.77 -10.34 -0.96
N ALA A 63 0.60 -11.56 -1.48
CA ALA A 63 -0.71 -12.20 -1.67
C ALA A 63 -1.60 -12.36 -0.42
N HIS A 64 -1.02 -12.25 0.77
CA HIS A 64 -1.72 -12.36 2.06
C HIS A 64 -1.90 -11.00 2.76
N LEU A 65 -1.55 -9.89 2.11
CA LEU A 65 -1.63 -8.57 2.72
C LEU A 65 -3.09 -8.15 2.92
N GLU A 66 -3.44 -7.90 4.18
CA GLU A 66 -4.77 -7.48 4.61
C GLU A 66 -4.81 -5.96 4.86
N TYR A 67 -3.71 -5.36 5.31
CA TYR A 67 -3.66 -3.94 5.65
C TYR A 67 -2.39 -3.30 5.08
N LEU A 68 -2.58 -2.24 4.29
CA LEU A 68 -1.49 -1.40 3.79
C LEU A 68 -1.74 0.05 4.24
N GLU A 69 -1.06 0.46 5.30
CA GLU A 69 -1.16 1.79 5.90
C GLU A 69 0.08 2.61 5.56
N LEU A 70 -0.06 3.52 4.61
CA LEU A 70 1.00 4.40 4.10
C LEU A 70 0.61 5.88 4.16
N SER A 71 -0.43 6.22 4.92
CA SER A 71 -0.94 7.59 5.00
C SER A 71 0.10 8.55 5.56
N ARG A 72 -0.03 9.84 5.24
CA ARG A 72 0.78 10.92 5.80
C ARG A 72 2.28 10.75 5.51
N ASN A 73 2.62 10.41 4.28
CA ASN A 73 3.99 10.36 3.80
C ASN A 73 4.19 11.35 2.63
N ASN A 74 5.37 11.30 2.02
CA ASN A 74 5.71 12.05 0.81
C ASN A 74 5.85 11.11 -0.40
N LEU A 75 5.08 10.02 -0.44
CA LEU A 75 5.10 9.07 -1.56
C LEU A 75 4.58 9.74 -2.83
N SER A 76 5.16 9.42 -3.97
CA SER A 76 4.93 10.10 -5.25
C SER A 76 4.77 9.13 -6.41
N GLY A 77 4.45 9.65 -7.59
CA GLY A 77 4.18 8.82 -8.76
C GLY A 77 2.79 8.15 -8.74
N PRO A 78 2.52 7.22 -9.66
CA PRO A 78 1.21 6.58 -9.78
C PRO A 78 1.01 5.46 -8.76
N ILE A 79 -0.26 5.13 -8.49
CA ILE A 79 -0.62 3.87 -7.82
C ILE A 79 -0.43 2.72 -8.84
N PRO A 80 0.44 1.73 -8.58
CA PRO A 80 0.63 0.60 -9.50
C PRO A 80 -0.64 -0.23 -9.65
N SER A 81 -0.91 -0.71 -10.86
CA SER A 81 -2.11 -1.52 -11.14
C SER A 81 -2.09 -2.86 -10.42
N GLU A 82 -0.90 -3.36 -10.10
CA GLU A 82 -0.58 -4.61 -9.43
C GLU A 82 -1.05 -4.62 -7.97
N ILE A 83 -1.30 -3.45 -7.36
CA ILE A 83 -1.99 -3.38 -6.06
C ILE A 83 -3.36 -4.07 -6.14
N GLY A 84 -3.99 -4.11 -7.33
CA GLY A 84 -5.22 -4.86 -7.59
C GLY A 84 -5.09 -6.39 -7.48
N ASN A 85 -3.87 -6.94 -7.34
CA ASN A 85 -3.64 -8.38 -7.13
C ASN A 85 -3.75 -8.79 -5.64
N LEU A 86 -3.81 -7.83 -4.72
CA LEU A 86 -3.87 -8.07 -3.28
C LEU A 86 -5.29 -8.47 -2.84
N THR A 87 -5.80 -9.60 -3.32
CA THR A 87 -7.22 -9.98 -3.16
C THR A 87 -7.66 -10.20 -1.71
N THR A 88 -6.71 -10.31 -0.78
CA THR A 88 -6.92 -10.39 0.67
C THR A 88 -7.01 -9.01 1.36
N LEU A 89 -6.72 -7.92 0.64
CA LEU A 89 -6.63 -6.57 1.20
C LEU A 89 -7.99 -6.10 1.70
N PHE A 90 -7.98 -5.67 2.96
CA PHE A 90 -9.13 -5.17 3.71
C PHE A 90 -9.08 -3.64 3.87
N SER A 91 -7.88 -3.08 4.08
CA SER A 91 -7.65 -1.63 4.19
C SER A 91 -6.49 -1.20 3.28
N LEU A 92 -6.73 -0.19 2.46
CA LEU A 92 -5.71 0.52 1.68
C LEU A 92 -5.77 2.00 2.01
N ASP A 93 -4.76 2.47 2.74
CA ASP A 93 -4.66 3.83 3.25
C ASP A 93 -3.45 4.51 2.64
N LEU A 94 -3.71 5.39 1.66
CA LEU A 94 -2.71 6.15 0.91
C LEU A 94 -2.93 7.66 1.03
N ASP A 95 -3.83 8.10 1.91
CA ASP A 95 -4.18 9.50 2.05
C ASP A 95 -3.02 10.37 2.56
N HIS A 96 -3.07 11.68 2.31
CA HIS A 96 -2.00 12.62 2.65
C HIS A 96 -0.64 12.20 2.08
N ASN A 97 -0.57 12.07 0.75
CA ASN A 97 0.66 11.79 0.00
C ASN A 97 0.75 12.71 -1.23
N GLN A 98 1.72 12.47 -2.12
CA GLN A 98 1.93 13.21 -3.36
C GLN A 98 1.69 12.31 -4.59
N LEU A 99 0.80 11.30 -4.48
CA LEU A 99 0.50 10.36 -5.56
C LEU A 99 -0.22 11.08 -6.71
N THR A 100 0.07 10.69 -7.94
CA THR A 100 -0.38 11.33 -9.18
C THR A 100 -1.03 10.33 -10.14
N GLY A 101 -1.60 10.82 -11.24
CA GLY A 101 -2.22 9.97 -12.26
C GLY A 101 -3.61 9.47 -11.87
N SER A 102 -4.14 8.53 -12.64
CA SER A 102 -5.48 7.98 -12.42
C SER A 102 -5.50 6.83 -11.43
N VAL A 103 -6.58 6.72 -10.65
CA VAL A 103 -6.84 5.54 -9.81
C VAL A 103 -6.95 4.29 -10.71
N PRO A 104 -6.18 3.21 -10.45
CA PRO A 104 -6.23 2.01 -11.28
C PRO A 104 -7.60 1.31 -11.19
N PRO A 105 -8.25 0.99 -12.33
CA PRO A 105 -9.49 0.20 -12.33
C PRO A 105 -9.34 -1.19 -11.68
N THR A 106 -8.12 -1.73 -11.64
CA THR A 106 -7.77 -3.02 -11.03
C THR A 106 -8.03 -3.05 -9.53
N LEU A 107 -8.09 -1.90 -8.85
CA LEU A 107 -8.51 -1.84 -7.44
C LEU A 107 -9.93 -2.39 -7.24
N GLY A 108 -10.78 -2.40 -8.26
CA GLY A 108 -12.09 -3.06 -8.21
C GLY A 108 -12.05 -4.58 -8.09
N ASN A 109 -10.88 -5.21 -8.24
CA ASN A 109 -10.68 -6.65 -8.01
C ASN A 109 -10.61 -7.00 -6.52
N LEU A 110 -10.38 -6.00 -5.65
CA LEU A 110 -10.17 -6.19 -4.21
C LEU A 110 -11.50 -6.41 -3.48
N LYS A 111 -12.13 -7.58 -3.68
CA LYS A 111 -13.49 -7.85 -3.19
C LYS A 111 -13.64 -7.84 -1.65
N LEU A 112 -12.53 -8.01 -0.92
CA LEU A 112 -12.50 -7.92 0.53
C LEU A 112 -12.23 -6.51 1.06
N LEU A 113 -11.88 -5.55 0.19
CA LEU A 113 -11.58 -4.18 0.59
C LEU A 113 -12.81 -3.56 1.25
N ARG A 114 -12.60 -2.93 2.40
CA ARG A 114 -13.62 -2.21 3.16
C ARG A 114 -13.27 -0.75 3.36
N PHE A 115 -11.99 -0.41 3.33
CA PHE A 115 -11.50 0.95 3.48
C PHE A 115 -10.54 1.28 2.34
N LEU A 116 -10.86 2.35 1.62
CA LEU A 116 -10.03 2.89 0.56
C LEU A 116 -9.92 4.40 0.78
N ARG A 117 -8.76 4.83 1.28
CA ARG A 117 -8.45 6.24 1.55
C ARG A 117 -7.36 6.70 0.59
N LEU A 118 -7.74 7.57 -0.33
CA LEU A 118 -6.90 8.15 -1.38
C LEU A 118 -6.92 9.69 -1.36
N ASN A 119 -7.71 10.30 -0.48
CA ASN A 119 -7.83 11.76 -0.35
C ASN A 119 -6.49 12.42 -0.02
N ASP A 120 -6.41 13.74 -0.22
CA ASP A 120 -5.18 14.51 0.03
C ASP A 120 -3.98 13.97 -0.76
N ASN A 121 -4.21 13.67 -2.04
CA ASN A 121 -3.20 13.36 -3.05
C ASN A 121 -3.38 14.27 -4.28
N GLN A 122 -2.58 14.05 -5.33
CA GLN A 122 -2.65 14.75 -6.63
C GLN A 122 -3.23 13.85 -7.73
N LEU A 123 -4.12 12.92 -7.34
CA LEU A 123 -4.78 11.99 -8.25
C LEU A 123 -5.72 12.74 -9.19
N ASN A 124 -5.84 12.26 -10.43
CA ASN A 124 -6.65 12.89 -11.47
C ASN A 124 -7.42 11.86 -12.29
N GLY A 125 -8.18 12.35 -13.29
CA GLY A 125 -9.03 11.49 -14.11
C GLY A 125 -10.34 11.11 -13.42
N LYS A 126 -11.06 10.16 -14.01
CA LYS A 126 -12.36 9.70 -13.50
C LYS A 126 -12.16 8.58 -12.50
N VAL A 127 -12.98 8.56 -11.45
CA VAL A 127 -13.09 7.41 -10.54
C VAL A 127 -13.54 6.18 -11.38
N PRO A 128 -12.76 5.09 -11.40
CA PRO A 128 -13.12 3.90 -12.16
C PRO A 128 -14.46 3.30 -11.72
N ILE A 129 -15.30 2.94 -12.69
CA ILE A 129 -16.62 2.34 -12.44
C ILE A 129 -16.53 1.03 -11.64
N GLN A 130 -15.40 0.34 -11.74
CA GLN A 130 -15.08 -0.90 -11.03
C GLN A 130 -15.05 -0.69 -9.50
N LEU A 131 -14.72 0.52 -9.03
CA LEU A 131 -14.71 0.84 -7.60
C LEU A 131 -16.12 0.92 -7.01
N PHE A 132 -17.16 1.17 -7.82
CA PHE A 132 -18.53 1.19 -7.32
C PHE A 132 -19.00 -0.18 -6.81
N GLN A 133 -18.33 -1.26 -7.21
CA GLN A 133 -18.61 -2.61 -6.71
C GLN A 133 -18.08 -2.86 -5.29
N LEU A 134 -17.22 -1.97 -4.77
CA LEU A 134 -16.62 -2.09 -3.44
C LEU A 134 -17.47 -1.45 -2.33
N ILE A 135 -18.60 -0.83 -2.67
CA ILE A 135 -19.28 0.14 -1.80
C ILE A 135 -20.29 -0.52 -0.85
N TYR A 136 -19.99 -0.43 0.46
CA TYR A 136 -20.94 0.06 1.45
C TYR A 136 -20.63 1.55 1.68
N TRP A 137 -21.64 2.43 1.60
CA TRP A 137 -21.53 3.88 1.35
C TRP A 137 -20.85 4.76 2.44
N GLY A 138 -20.04 4.21 3.34
CA GLY A 138 -19.38 4.96 4.43
C GLY A 138 -17.86 5.09 4.35
N ASN A 139 -17.17 4.30 3.51
CA ASN A 139 -15.73 4.05 3.70
C ASN A 139 -14.83 4.44 2.51
N LEU A 140 -15.39 5.06 1.47
CA LEU A 140 -14.61 5.54 0.32
C LEU A 140 -14.28 7.02 0.51
N GLN A 141 -13.00 7.36 0.55
CA GLN A 141 -12.50 8.74 0.61
C GLN A 141 -11.46 8.89 -0.50
N ILE A 142 -11.78 9.67 -1.55
CA ILE A 142 -10.90 9.95 -2.69
C ILE A 142 -10.77 11.46 -2.82
#